data_AF-A0A537UNK4-F1
#
_entry.id   AF-A0A537UNK4-F1
#
_cell.length_a   1.000
_cell.length_b   1.000
_cell.length_c   1.000
_cell.angle_alpha   90.00
_cell.angle_beta   90.00
_cell.angle_gamma   90.00
#
_symmetry.space_group_name_H-M   'P 1'
#
loop_
_entity.id
_entity.type
_entity.pdbx_description
1 polymer ?
#
loop_
_entity_poly.entity_id
_entity_poly.type
_entity_poly.pdbx_seq_one_letter_code
_entity_poly.pdbx_strand_id
1 'polypeptide(L)' 'MYPFSEFVDAGGLIAYSFDLVELNKRVANDIDAILRGANPGEIPYYQASKFELAINLKTAKALGHTVPATLLAGADKVIE' A
#
# COMPACT_ATOMS: atom_id res chain seq x y z
N MET A 1 -12.22 4.80 1.69
CA MET A 1 -10.82 4.54 1.30
C MET A 1 -10.12 3.91 2.49
N TYR A 2 -9.46 2.79 2.28
CA TYR A 2 -8.74 2.05 3.32
C TYR A 2 -7.28 2.49 3.38
N PRO A 3 -6.62 2.33 4.55
CA PRO A 3 -5.26 2.84 4.73
C PRO A 3 -4.20 2.03 3.96
N PHE A 4 -4.45 0.73 3.69
CA PHE A 4 -3.52 -0.15 2.99
C PHE A 4 -4.24 -1.06 1.97
N SER A 5 -3.49 -1.55 0.97
CA SER A 5 -4.03 -2.36 -0.12
C SER A 5 -4.49 -3.76 0.32
N GLU A 6 -3.97 -4.30 1.41
CA GLU A 6 -4.37 -5.59 2.00
C GLU A 6 -5.82 -5.56 2.50
N PHE A 7 -6.32 -4.39 2.89
CA PHE A 7 -7.75 -4.26 3.21
C PHE A 7 -8.62 -4.42 1.97
N VAL A 8 -8.13 -4.03 0.79
CA VAL A 8 -8.83 -4.22 -0.49
C VAL A 8 -8.90 -5.71 -0.82
N ASP A 9 -7.81 -6.46 -0.56
CA ASP A 9 -7.78 -7.93 -0.64
C ASP A 9 -8.79 -8.60 0.29
N ALA A 10 -8.96 -8.05 1.49
CA ALA A 10 -9.94 -8.52 2.47
C ALA A 10 -11.39 -8.10 2.17
N GLY A 11 -11.65 -7.43 1.04
CA GLY A 11 -13.00 -7.02 0.61
C GLY A 11 -13.29 -5.52 0.75
N GLY A 12 -12.32 -4.72 1.17
CA GLY A 12 -12.41 -3.26 1.15
C GLY A 12 -12.53 -2.70 -0.28
N LEU A 13 -13.18 -1.56 -0.44
CA LEU A 13 -13.50 -1.00 -1.75
C LEU A 13 -12.28 -0.45 -2.51
N ILE A 14 -11.49 0.40 -1.86
CA ILE A 14 -10.40 1.16 -2.50
C ILE A 14 -9.33 1.57 -1.49
N ALA A 15 -8.07 1.52 -1.88
CA ALA A 15 -6.93 2.08 -1.15
C ALA A 15 -5.97 2.76 -2.12
N TYR A 16 -5.40 3.89 -1.69
CA TYR A 16 -4.23 4.49 -2.33
C TYR A 16 -3.17 4.65 -1.24
N SER A 17 -2.18 3.77 -1.25
CA SER A 17 -1.23 3.63 -0.14
C SER A 17 0.17 3.32 -0.65
N PHE A 18 1.16 3.56 0.22
CA PHE A 18 2.52 3.11 -0.05
C PHE A 18 2.60 1.58 -0.01
N ASP A 19 3.62 1.02 -0.66
CA ASP A 19 3.91 -0.42 -0.63
C ASP A 19 4.39 -0.84 0.76
N LEU A 20 3.55 -1.59 1.48
CA LEU A 20 3.87 -2.08 2.82
C LEU A 20 4.99 -3.12 2.83
N VAL A 21 5.14 -3.90 1.76
CA VAL A 21 6.21 -4.90 1.65
C VAL A 21 7.56 -4.17 1.50
N GLU A 22 7.61 -3.11 0.70
CA GLU A 22 8.80 -2.26 0.58
C GLU A 22 9.14 -1.59 1.92
N LEU A 23 8.16 -0.99 2.60
CA LEU A 23 8.37 -0.38 3.91
C LEU A 23 8.92 -1.39 4.92
N ASN A 24 8.31 -2.58 5.02
CA ASN A 24 8.72 -3.61 5.98
C ASN A 24 10.15 -4.11 5.73
N LYS A 25 10.57 -4.25 4.46
CA LYS A 25 11.96 -4.59 4.13
C LYS A 25 12.92 -3.52 4.62
N ARG A 26 12.58 -2.24 4.49
CA ARG A 26 13.43 -1.16 4.98
C ARG A 26 13.48 -1.12 6.50
N VAL A 27 12.34 -1.27 7.18
CA VAL A 27 12.27 -1.37 8.64
C VAL A 27 13.15 -2.52 9.13
N ALA A 28 13.13 -3.68 8.47
CA ALA A 28 14.00 -4.80 8.83
C ALA A 28 15.50 -4.46 8.70
N ASN A 29 15.90 -3.73 7.65
CA ASN A 29 17.28 -3.28 7.49
C ASN A 29 17.69 -2.28 8.57
N ASP A 30 16.81 -1.33 8.92
CA ASP A 30 17.06 -0.36 9.97
C ASP A 30 17.21 -1.07 11.33
N ILE A 31 16.38 -2.09 11.60
CA ILE A 31 16.51 -2.96 12.80
C ILE A 31 17.85 -3.72 12.81
N ASP A 32 18.24 -4.37 11.70
CA ASP A 32 19.53 -5.11 11.63
C ASP A 32 20.71 -4.17 11.88
N ALA A 33 20.70 -2.96 11.31
CA ALA A 33 21.74 -1.96 11.54
C ALA A 33 21.84 -1.55 13.02
N ILE A 34 20.71 -1.29 13.68
CA ILE A 34 20.66 -0.94 15.10
C ILE A 34 21.19 -2.08 15.96
N LEU A 35 20.77 -3.32 15.68
CA LEU A 35 21.23 -4.50 16.44
C LEU A 35 22.72 -4.77 16.27
N ARG A 36 23.34 -4.30 15.18
CA ARG A 36 24.79 -4.32 14.94
C ARG A 36 25.54 -3.14 15.57
N GLY A 37 24.84 -2.21 16.22
CA GLY A 37 25.43 -1.07 16.94
C GLY A 37 25.46 0.25 16.17
N ALA A 38 24.75 0.38 15.05
CA ALA A 38 24.58 1.68 14.39
C ALA A 38 23.80 2.65 15.29
N ASN A 39 24.17 3.94 15.28
CA ASN A 39 23.44 4.98 16.00
C ASN A 39 22.10 5.27 15.31
N PRO A 40 20.94 5.11 15.98
CA PRO A 40 19.64 5.39 15.37
C PRO A 40 19.49 6.81 14.83
N GLY A 41 20.16 7.80 15.45
CA GLY A 41 20.12 9.19 15.00
C GLY A 41 20.85 9.46 13.67
N GLU A 42 21.66 8.51 13.19
CA GLU A 42 22.39 8.61 11.93
C GLU A 42 21.75 7.79 10.80
N ILE A 43 20.75 6.95 11.10
CA ILE A 43 20.04 6.17 10.09
C ILE A 43 19.18 7.12 9.25
N PRO A 44 19.35 7.17 7.91
CA PRO A 44 18.58 8.07 7.07
C PRO A 44 17.08 7.80 7.13
N TYR A 45 16.30 8.86 7.30
CA TYR A 45 14.84 8.79 7.22
C TYR A 45 14.37 8.19 5.89
N TYR A 46 13.35 7.34 5.94
CA TYR A 46 12.68 6.84 4.74
C TYR A 46 11.51 7.72 4.37
N GLN A 47 11.48 8.17 3.13
CA GLN A 47 10.27 8.67 2.52
C GLN A 47 9.77 7.66 1.50
N ALA A 48 8.52 7.21 1.66
CA ALA A 48 7.88 6.33 0.69
C ALA A 48 7.85 7.00 -0.69
N SER A 49 8.30 6.27 -1.71
CA SER A 49 8.36 6.73 -3.10
C SER A 49 7.39 5.98 -4.01
N LYS A 50 7.00 4.76 -3.63
CA LYS A 50 6.08 3.91 -4.37
C LYS A 50 4.71 3.91 -3.70
N PHE A 51 3.68 4.25 -4.48
CA PHE A 51 2.28 4.20 -4.09
C PHE A 51 1.50 3.36 -5.09
N GLU A 52 0.51 2.64 -4.59
CA GLU A 52 -0.35 1.78 -5.39
C GLU A 52 -1.82 2.17 -5.19
N LEU A 53 -2.55 2.29 -6.28
CA LEU A 53 -4.00 2.38 -6.31
C LEU A 53 -4.61 0.98 -6.47
N ALA A 54 -5.26 0.49 -5.42
CA ALA A 54 -5.95 -0.79 -5.41
C ALA A 54 -7.48 -0.59 -5.38
N ILE A 55 -8.19 -1.27 -6.28
CA ILE A 55 -9.65 -1.16 -6.44
C ILE A 55 -10.29 -2.55 -6.43
N ASN A 56 -11.39 -2.72 -5.68
CA ASN A 56 -12.18 -3.95 -5.65
C ASN A 56 -13.51 -3.78 -6.41
N LEU A 57 -13.60 -4.36 -7.60
CA LEU A 57 -14.79 -4.32 -8.46
C LEU A 57 -15.93 -5.17 -7.92
N LYS A 58 -15.66 -6.28 -7.23
CA LYS A 58 -16.70 -7.07 -6.55
C LYS A 58 -17.41 -6.24 -5.50
N THR A 59 -16.64 -5.56 -4.66
CA THR A 59 -17.18 -4.71 -3.59
C THR A 59 -17.89 -3.50 -4.19
N ALA A 60 -17.34 -2.86 -5.22
CA ALA A 60 -18.01 -1.76 -5.92
C ALA A 60 -19.40 -2.18 -6.43
N LYS A 61 -19.47 -3.33 -7.11
CA LYS A 61 -20.72 -3.90 -7.62
C LYS A 61 -21.71 -4.24 -6.51
N ALA A 62 -21.24 -4.85 -5.42
CA ALA A 62 -22.07 -5.18 -4.26
C ALA A 62 -22.67 -3.94 -3.59
N LEU A 63 -21.95 -2.82 -3.63
CA LEU A 63 -22.40 -1.52 -3.12
C LEU A 63 -23.23 -0.72 -4.13
N GLY A 64 -23.48 -1.25 -5.33
CA GLY A 64 -24.26 -0.56 -6.37
C GLY A 64 -23.51 0.57 -7.07
N HIS A 65 -22.18 0.55 -7.04
CA HIS A 65 -21.33 1.56 -7.67
C HIS A 65 -20.57 1.00 -8.88
N THR A 66 -20.58 1.78 -9.96
CA THR A 66 -19.72 1.53 -11.13
C THR A 66 -18.45 2.35 -10.99
N VAL A 67 -17.29 1.70 -11.13
CA VAL A 67 -16.00 2.41 -11.10
C VAL A 67 -15.74 3.04 -12.48
N PRO A 68 -15.43 4.36 -12.55
CA PRO A 68 -15.11 5.02 -13.83
C PRO A 68 -13.91 4.38 -14.53
N ALA A 69 -13.98 4.23 -15.86
CA ALA A 69 -12.90 3.65 -16.66
C ALA A 69 -11.58 4.42 -16.52
N THR A 70 -11.64 5.75 -16.37
CA THR A 70 -10.47 6.60 -16.14
C THR A 70 -9.76 6.30 -14.82
N LEU A 71 -10.52 5.92 -13.78
CA LEU A 71 -9.97 5.54 -12.49
C LEU A 71 -9.38 4.12 -12.54
N LEU A 72 -10.05 3.19 -13.24
CA LEU A 72 -9.53 1.83 -13.45
C LEU A 72 -8.25 1.81 -14.28
N ALA A 73 -8.14 2.68 -15.29
CA ALA A 73 -6.96 2.78 -16.13
C ALA A 73 -5.69 3.21 -15.34
N GLY A 74 -5.86 3.90 -14.21
CA GLY A 74 -4.78 4.29 -13.32
C GLY A 74 -4.59 3.37 -12.11
N ALA A 75 -5.35 2.27 -12.02
CA ALA A 75 -5.23 1.34 -10.89
C ALA A 75 -4.05 0.38 -11.12
N ASP A 76 -3.15 0.32 -10.14
CA ASP A 76 -2.05 -0.64 -10.12
C ASP A 76 -2.54 -2.06 -9.81
N LYS A 77 -3.66 -2.17 -9.07
CA LYS A 77 -4.27 -3.44 -8.68
C LYS A 77 -5.79 -3.39 -8.77
N VAL A 78 -6.36 -4.41 -9.42
CA VAL A 78 -7.80 -4.59 -9.55
C VAL A 78 -8.20 -5.98 -9.04
N ILE A 79 -9.22 -6.04 -8.18
CA ILE A 79 -9.83 -7.28 -7.71
C ILE A 79 -11.18 -7.44 -8.38
N GLU A 80 -11.33 -8.55 -9.11
CA GLU A 80 -12.54 -8.94 -9.86
C GLU A 80 -13.28 -10.11 -9.22
#